data_AF-A0A7S8C2U2-F1
#
_entry.id   AF-A0A7S8C2U2-F1
#
_cell.length_a   1.000
_cell.length_b   1.000
_cell.length_c   1.000
_cell.angle_alpha   90.00
_cell.angle_beta   90.00
_cell.angle_gamma   90.00
#
_symmetry.space_group_name_H-M   'P 1'
#
loop_
_entity.id
_entity.type
_entity.pdbx_description
1 polymer ?
#
loop_
_entity_poly.entity_id
_entity_poly.type
_entity_poly.pdbx_seq_one_letter_code
_entity_poly.pdbx_strand_id
1 'polypeptide(L)' 'MIERTQTGVRIASPLLKVLKGLAEYKDVSLGDLLEGIVLHAFENKPPFSPETLAVIEKLRDVYGCPLTSADSHLHPDREE' A
#
# COMPACT_ATOMS: atom_id res chain seq x y z
N MET A 1 19.34 -2.39 -15.43
CA MET A 1 19.22 -2.83 -14.02
C MET A 1 18.81 -1.60 -13.22
N ILE A 2 17.79 -1.70 -12.38
CA ILE A 2 17.37 -0.57 -11.52
C ILE A 2 18.08 -0.73 -10.17
N GLU A 3 18.72 0.33 -9.70
CA GLU A 3 19.34 0.36 -8.38
C GLU A 3 18.25 0.43 -7.30
N ARG A 4 18.35 -0.42 -6.28
CA ARG A 4 17.38 -0.50 -5.17
C ARG A 4 18.11 -0.40 -3.84
N THR A 5 17.51 0.32 -2.90
CA THR A 5 18.05 0.52 -1.55
C THR A 5 17.03 0.07 -0.50
N GLN A 6 17.49 -0.66 0.51
CA GLN A 6 16.65 -1.07 1.63
C GLN A 6 16.34 0.14 2.53
N THR A 7 15.07 0.29 2.92
CA THR A 7 14.62 1.40 3.78
C THR A 7 14.02 0.88 5.10
N GLY A 8 14.04 1.74 6.12
CA GLY A 8 13.45 1.49 7.45
C GLY A 8 12.16 2.27 7.69
N VAL A 9 11.27 2.34 6.69
CA VAL A 9 10.05 3.16 6.77
C VAL A 9 9.06 2.59 7.79
N ARG A 10 8.50 3.47 8.64
CA ARG A 10 7.35 3.15 9.51
C ARG A 10 6.05 3.25 8.70
N ILE A 11 5.22 2.23 8.80
CA ILE A 11 3.94 2.12 8.09
C ILE A 11 2.87 1.59 9.04
N ALA A 12 1.63 2.04 8.86
CA ALA A 12 0.51 1.51 9.63
C ALA A 12 0.39 -0.02 9.45
N SER A 13 0.39 -0.75 10.56
CA SER A 13 0.35 -2.22 10.55
C SER A 13 -0.81 -2.83 9.74
N PRO A 14 -2.07 -2.35 9.83
CA PRO A 14 -3.16 -2.92 9.02
C PRO A 14 -2.96 -2.65 7.52
N LEU A 15 -2.46 -1.48 7.14
CA LEU A 15 -2.14 -1.16 5.74
C LEU A 15 -1.03 -2.07 5.20
N LEU A 16 0.04 -2.30 5.98
CA LEU A 16 1.13 -3.20 5.58
C LEU A 16 0.63 -4.63 5.35
N LYS A 17 -0.32 -5.13 6.14
CA LYS A 17 -0.92 -6.46 5.94
C LYS A 17 -1.69 -6.53 4.61
N VAL A 18 -2.47 -5.50 4.31
CA VAL A 18 -3.19 -5.39 3.02
C VAL A 18 -2.20 -5.37 1.85
N LEU A 19 -1.15 -4.54 1.93
CA LEU A 19 -0.13 -4.45 0.89
C LEU A 19 0.61 -5.77 0.67
N LYS A 20 1.01 -6.46 1.75
CA LYS A 20 1.65 -7.77 1.66
C LYS A 20 0.72 -8.83 1.06
N GLY A 21 -0.55 -8.85 1.48
CA GLY A 21 -1.55 -9.77 0.91
C GLY A 21 -1.82 -9.51 -0.57
N LEU A 22 -1.85 -8.24 -0.98
CA LEU A 22 -2.01 -7.87 -2.38
C LEU A 22 -0.79 -8.23 -3.22
N ALA A 23 0.41 -8.01 -2.69
CA ALA A 23 1.67 -8.39 -3.35
C ALA A 23 1.72 -9.90 -3.62
N GLU A 24 1.35 -10.71 -2.61
CA GLU A 24 1.21 -12.17 -2.76
C GLU A 24 0.15 -12.54 -3.81
N TYR A 25 -1.03 -11.92 -3.77
CA TYR A 25 -2.09 -12.17 -4.75
C TYR A 25 -1.67 -11.85 -6.20
N LYS A 26 -0.76 -10.90 -6.38
CA LYS A 26 -0.24 -10.47 -7.69
C LYS A 26 1.07 -11.15 -8.08
N ASP A 27 1.62 -12.02 -7.24
CA ASP A 27 2.92 -12.68 -7.44
C ASP A 27 4.06 -11.68 -7.69
N VAL A 28 4.11 -10.60 -6.90
CA VAL A 28 5.14 -9.56 -6.97
C VAL A 28 5.73 -9.27 -5.59
N SER A 29 6.92 -8.68 -5.55
CA SER A 29 7.48 -8.21 -4.28
C SER A 29 6.71 -7.00 -3.75
N LEU A 30 6.74 -6.79 -2.42
CA LEU A 30 6.20 -5.57 -1.82
C LEU A 30 6.86 -4.30 -2.39
N GLY A 31 8.15 -4.37 -2.70
CA GLY A 31 8.90 -3.27 -3.31
C GLY A 31 8.36 -2.93 -4.70
N ASP A 32 8.20 -3.93 -5.58
CA ASP A 32 7.68 -3.72 -6.93
C ASP A 32 6.22 -3.21 -6.91
N LEU A 33 5.40 -3.70 -5.98
CA LEU A 33 4.04 -3.19 -5.79
C LEU A 33 4.06 -1.70 -5.39
N LEU A 34 4.90 -1.32 -4.42
CA LEU A 34 5.01 0.07 -3.95
C LEU A 34 5.57 0.99 -5.05
N GLU A 35 6.63 0.57 -5.74
CA GLU A 35 7.17 1.30 -6.89
C GLU A 35 6.09 1.50 -7.96
N GLY A 36 5.33 0.45 -8.29
CA GLY A 36 4.22 0.53 -9.24
C GLY A 36 3.14 1.53 -8.83
N ILE A 37 2.69 1.51 -7.57
CA ILE A 37 1.70 2.46 -7.05
C ILE A 37 2.21 3.89 -7.16
N VAL A 38 3.46 4.14 -6.73
CA VAL A 38 4.07 5.48 -6.71
C VAL A 38 4.24 6.02 -8.13
N LEU A 39 4.70 5.20 -9.08
CA LEU A 39 4.87 5.60 -10.47
C LEU A 39 3.52 5.98 -11.11
N HIS A 40 2.45 5.20 -10.88
CA HIS A 40 1.11 5.56 -11.35
C HIS A 40 0.63 6.87 -10.71
N ALA A 41 0.87 7.08 -9.41
CA ALA A 41 0.53 8.32 -8.73
C ALA A 41 1.29 9.53 -9.28
N PHE A 42 2.58 9.39 -9.61
CA PHE A 42 3.38 10.43 -10.26
C PHE A 42 2.83 10.80 -11.65
N GLU A 43 2.30 9.82 -12.38
CA GLU A 43 1.63 10.04 -13.68
C GLU A 43 0.15 10.49 -13.54
N ASN A 44 -0.35 10.65 -12.31
CA ASN A 44 -1.75 10.93 -12.00
C ASN A 44 -2.74 9.92 -12.62
N LYS A 45 -2.34 8.64 -12.63
CA LYS A 45 -3.14 7.51 -13.14
C LYS A 45 -3.59 6.60 -11.98
N PRO A 46 -4.75 5.93 -12.11
CA PRO A 46 -5.17 4.95 -11.11
C PRO A 46 -4.23 3.73 -11.13
N PRO A 47 -3.68 3.29 -9.97
CA PRO A 47 -2.74 2.16 -9.91
C PRO A 47 -3.41 0.78 -10.02
N PHE A 48 -4.73 0.70 -9.85
CA PHE A 48 -5.45 -0.57 -9.73
C PHE A 48 -6.69 -0.60 -10.62
N SER A 49 -6.94 -1.77 -11.19
CA SER A 49 -8.18 -2.08 -11.91
C SER A 49 -9.35 -2.32 -10.96
N PRO A 50 -10.62 -2.26 -11.42
CA PRO A 50 -11.79 -2.57 -10.61
C PRO A 50 -11.73 -3.95 -9.92
N GLU A 51 -11.21 -4.96 -10.61
CA GLU A 51 -11.04 -6.31 -10.06
C GLU A 51 -10.01 -6.33 -8.93
N THR A 52 -8.94 -5.55 -9.09
CA THR A 52 -7.89 -5.42 -8.08
C THR A 52 -8.39 -4.67 -6.86
N LEU A 53 -9.20 -3.61 -7.06
CA LEU A 53 -9.87 -2.89 -5.97
C LEU A 53 -10.80 -3.81 -5.18
N ALA A 54 -11.54 -4.70 -5.82
CA ALA A 54 -12.39 -5.68 -5.13
C ALA A 54 -11.58 -6.66 -4.24
N VAL A 55 -10.36 -7.02 -4.64
CA VAL A 55 -9.45 -7.83 -3.81
C VAL A 55 -8.93 -7.00 -2.64
N ILE A 56 -8.56 -5.74 -2.87
CA ILE A 56 -8.11 -4.82 -1.82
C ILE A 56 -9.19 -4.68 -0.74
N GLU A 57 -10.46 -4.48 -1.11
CA GLU A 57 -11.56 -4.36 -0.15
C GLU A 57 -11.69 -5.62 0.72
N LYS A 58 -11.63 -6.82 0.13
CA LYS A 58 -11.64 -8.08 0.90
C LYS A 58 -10.46 -8.17 1.86
N LEU A 59 -9.26 -7.77 1.44
CA LEU A 59 -8.07 -7.78 2.29
C LEU A 59 -8.19 -6.75 3.42
N ARG A 60 -8.76 -5.56 3.13
CA ARG A 60 -9.04 -4.54 4.14
C ARG A 60 -10.00 -5.04 5.20
N ASP A 61 -11.05 -5.76 4.81
CA ASP A 61 -12.00 -6.39 5.73
C ASP A 61 -11.31 -7.45 6.60
N VAL A 62 -10.55 -8.37 5.99
CA VAL A 62 -9.84 -9.44 6.71
C VAL A 62 -8.84 -8.90 7.73
N TYR A 63 -8.12 -7.83 7.38
CA TYR A 63 -7.08 -7.26 8.24
C TYR A 63 -7.55 -6.10 9.11
N GLY A 64 -8.81 -5.70 9.02
CA GLY A 64 -9.37 -4.56 9.74
C GLY A 64 -8.62 -3.26 9.43
N CYS A 65 -8.51 -2.89 8.15
CA CYS A 65 -7.84 -1.67 7.70
C CYS A 65 -8.85 -0.56 7.35
N PRO A 66 -9.23 0.31 8.32
CA PRO A 66 -10.20 1.38 8.08
C PRO A 66 -9.58 2.58 7.36
N LEU A 67 -8.25 2.64 7.25
CA LEU A 67 -7.51 3.79 6.75
C LEU A 67 -7.92 4.16 5.31
N THR A 68 -7.96 5.46 5.07
CA THR A 68 -8.28 6.10 3.79
C THR A 68 -7.22 7.13 3.44
N SER A 69 -7.33 7.74 2.25
CA SER A 69 -6.42 8.82 1.86
C SER A 69 -6.47 10.03 2.79
N ALA A 70 -7.60 10.26 3.49
CA ALA A 70 -7.73 11.33 4.48
C ALA A 70 -6.79 11.14 5.70
N ASP A 71 -6.35 9.90 5.96
CA ASP A 71 -5.49 9.56 7.07
C ASP A 71 -3.99 9.69 6.75
N SER A 72 -3.63 9.94 5.48
CA SER A 72 -2.23 9.93 4.96
C SER A 72 -1.27 10.91 5.65
N HIS A 73 -1.80 11.90 6.38
CA HIS A 73 -1.03 12.91 7.11
C HIS A 73 -1.47 13.05 8.57
N LEU A 74 -2.36 12.17 9.03
CA LEU A 74 -2.69 12.10 10.43
C LEU A 74 -1.52 11.41 11.12
N HIS A 75 -0.66 12.21 11.73
CA HIS A 75 0.37 11.74 12.65
C HIS A 75 -0.28 11.56 14.03
N PRO A 76 -0.64 10.35 14.47
CA PRO A 76 -0.96 10.11 15.88
C PRO A 76 0.29 10.28 16.76
N ASP A 77 1.49 10.41 16.19
CA ASP A 77 2.73 10.71 16.91
C ASP A 77 2.84 12.20 17.35
N ARG A 78 1.71 12.86 17.70
CA ARG A 78 1.69 14.04 18.58
C ARG A 78 1.11 13.66 19.93
N GLU A 79 1.65 12.62 20.53
CA GLU A 79 1.72 12.50 21.98
C GLU A 79 3.22 12.45 22.31
N GLU A 80 3.56 13.17 23.37
CA GLU A 80 4.87 13.72 23.76
C GLU A 80 6.07 12.76 23.77
#